data_AF-A0A9D3V4Y2-F1
#
_entry.id   AF-A0A9D3V4Y2-F1
#
_cell.length_a   1.000
_cell.length_b   1.000
_cell.length_c   1.000
_cell.angle_alpha   90.00
_cell.angle_beta   90.00
_cell.angle_gamma   90.00
#
_symmetry.space_group_name_H-M   'P 1'
#
loop_
_entity.id
_entity.type
_entity.pdbx_description
1 polymer ?
#
loop_
_entity_poly.entity_id
_entity_poly.type
_entity_poly.pdbx_seq_one_letter_code
_entity_poly.pdbx_strand_id
1 'polypeptide(L)' 'MEGCILFFPFMSVDAFFECQEERLFFIDVIDGLGKVWMILGEFHTNEVFENYVLIDKPQSSNEKRIKII' A
#
# COMPACT_ATOMS: atom_id res chain seq x y z
N MET A 1 -6.01 -17.25 2.28
CA MET A 1 -4.78 -16.47 2.41
C MET A 1 -5.13 -15.23 3.22
N GLU A 2 -4.76 -15.18 4.49
CA GLU A 2 -4.97 -13.98 5.31
C GLU A 2 -3.83 -13.00 5.01
N GLY A 3 -4.03 -12.16 3.99
CA GLY A 3 -3.20 -11.00 3.75
C GLY A 3 -3.53 -9.90 4.75
N CYS A 4 -2.52 -9.21 5.29
CA CYS A 4 -2.77 -7.96 6.01
C CYS A 4 -2.96 -6.87 4.96
N ILE A 5 -4.09 -6.19 5.00
CA ILE A 5 -4.36 -5.01 4.18
C ILE A 5 -3.89 -3.78 4.95
N LEU A 6 -3.12 -2.91 4.28
CA LEU A 6 -2.78 -1.59 4.82
C LEU A 6 -3.68 -0.53 4.20
N PHE A 7 -4.23 0.34 5.06
CA PHE A 7 -5.06 1.47 4.67
C PHE A 7 -4.30 2.77 4.85
N PHE A 8 -4.20 3.56 3.79
CA PHE A 8 -3.65 4.91 3.84
C PHE A 8 -4.74 5.91 3.46
N PRO A 9 -4.95 6.97 4.27
CA PRO A 9 -5.81 8.08 3.86
C PRO A 9 -5.29 8.72 2.57
N PHE A 10 -6.19 9.08 1.65
CA PHE A 10 -5.82 9.71 0.38
C PHE A 10 -4.94 10.94 0.55
N MET A 11 -5.23 11.81 1.53
CA MET A 11 -4.45 13.03 1.81
C MET A 11 -2.98 12.76 2.19
N SER A 12 -2.63 11.53 2.56
CA SER A 12 -1.26 11.16 2.90
C SER A 12 -0.46 10.69 1.68
N VAL A 13 -1.15 10.37 0.58
CA VAL A 13 -0.57 9.70 -0.59
C VAL A 13 -0.80 10.46 -1.90
N ASP A 14 -1.66 11.48 -1.91
CA ASP A 14 -2.02 12.31 -3.07
C ASP A 14 -0.82 13.00 -3.73
N ALA A 15 0.19 13.39 -2.94
CA ALA A 15 1.42 13.99 -3.43
C ALA A 15 2.34 12.99 -4.18
N PHE A 16 2.12 11.69 -4.00
CA PHE A 16 3.00 10.63 -4.51
C PHE A 16 2.39 9.86 -5.69
N PHE A 17 1.07 9.88 -5.84
CA PHE A 17 0.37 9.06 -6.82
C PHE A 17 -0.75 9.83 -7.52
N GLU A 18 -0.83 9.67 -8.83
CA GLU A 18 -1.98 10.14 -9.61
C GLU A 18 -3.16 9.19 -9.37
N CYS A 19 -4.09 9.63 -8.54
CA CYS A 19 -5.19 8.79 -8.07
C CYS A 19 -6.28 8.67 -9.14
N GLN A 20 -6.55 7.45 -9.58
CA GLN A 20 -7.69 7.12 -10.41
C GLN A 20 -8.41 5.94 -9.76
N GLU A 21 -9.73 6.03 -9.64
CA GLU A 21 -10.57 5.00 -9.04
C GLU A 21 -10.32 3.64 -9.71
N GLU A 22 -10.20 2.58 -8.90
CA GLU A 22 -9.92 1.20 -9.33
C GLU A 22 -8.59 1.02 -10.10
N ARG A 23 -7.73 2.04 -10.12
CA ARG A 23 -6.43 1.93 -10.78
C ARG A 23 -5.44 1.23 -9.87
N LEU A 24 -4.90 0.14 -10.39
CA LEU A 24 -3.75 -0.55 -9.83
C LEU A 24 -2.46 0.22 -10.11
N PHE A 25 -1.55 0.23 -9.14
CA PHE A 25 -0.23 0.84 -9.26
C PHE A 25 0.82 0.06 -8.49
N PHE A 26 2.07 0.18 -8.92
CA PHE A 26 3.20 -0.48 -8.27
C PHE A 26 3.97 0.51 -7.40
N ILE A 27 4.38 0.06 -6.22
CA ILE A 27 5.18 0.82 -5.26
C ILE A 27 6.46 0.02 -5.00
N ASP A 28 7.60 0.65 -5.24
CA ASP A 28 8.89 0.10 -4.81
C ASP A 28 9.13 0.49 -3.35
N VAL A 29 9.26 -0.51 -2.49
CA VAL A 29 9.54 -0.36 -1.06
C VAL A 29 10.91 -0.91 -0.74
N ILE A 30 11.72 -0.12 -0.06
CA ILE A 30 13.05 -0.52 0.38
C ILE A 30 12.98 -0.82 1.88
N ASP A 31 13.36 -2.04 2.28
CA ASP A 31 13.42 -2.40 3.68
C ASP A 31 14.67 -1.83 4.38
N GLY A 32 14.74 -2.00 5.72
CA GLY A 32 15.88 -1.51 6.51
C GLY A 32 17.23 -2.16 6.18
N LEU A 33 17.25 -3.21 5.35
CA LEU A 33 18.45 -3.87 4.84
C LEU A 33 18.82 -3.41 3.42
N GLY A 34 18.04 -2.49 2.83
CA GLY A 34 18.24 -1.98 1.48
C GLY A 34 17.66 -2.88 0.39
N LYS A 35 16.89 -3.92 0.74
CA LYS A 35 16.26 -4.81 -0.25
C LYS A 35 15.01 -4.12 -0.80
N VAL A 36 14.95 -4.05 -2.13
CA VAL A 36 13.83 -3.45 -2.87
C VAL A 36 12.77 -4.50 -3.14
N TRP A 37 11.52 -4.13 -2.91
CA TRP A 37 10.34 -4.96 -3.09
C TRP A 37 9.30 -4.18 -3.89
N MET A 38 8.66 -4.83 -4.85
CA MET A 38 7.53 -4.24 -5.55
C MET A 38 6.24 -4.70 -4.89
N ILE A 39 5.37 -3.75 -4.59
CA ILE A 39 4.06 -3.98 -3.97
C ILE A 39 2.96 -3.43 -4.88
N LEU A 40 1.85 -4.16 -4.96
CA LEU A 40 0.66 -3.73 -5.69
C LEU A 40 -0.24 -2.92 -4.74
N GLY A 41 -0.55 -1.69 -5.15
CA GLY A 41 -1.55 -0.83 -4.51
C GLY A 41 -2.79 -0.68 -5.39
N GLU A 42 -3.92 -0.45 -4.76
CA GLU A 42 -5.21 -0.18 -5.39
C GLU A 42 -5.85 1.05 -4.75
N PHE A 43 -6.36 1.96 -5.58
CA PHE A 43 -7.13 3.12 -5.13
C PHE A 43 -8.61 2.78 -5.01
N HIS A 44 -9.17 3.11 -3.85
CA HIS A 44 -10.59 2.99 -3.59
C HIS A 44 -11.16 4.33 -3.18
N THR A 45 -12.33 4.63 -3.73
CA THR A 45 -13.21 5.70 -3.30
C THR A 45 -14.29 5.08 -2.41
N ASN A 46 -14.62 5.75 -1.30
CA ASN A 46 -15.70 5.30 -0.45
C ASN A 46 -16.45 6.51 0.11
N GLU A 47 -17.78 6.52 -0.06
CA GLU A 47 -18.62 7.64 0.36
C GLU A 47 -18.67 7.84 1.88
N VAL A 48 -18.33 6.81 2.66
CA VAL A 48 -18.35 6.80 4.13
C VAL A 48 -16.96 7.03 4.73
N PHE A 49 -15.93 6.46 4.11
CA PHE A 49 -14.55 6.44 4.64
C PHE A 49 -13.59 7.36 3.89
N GLU A 50 -14.10 8.17 2.96
CA GLU A 50 -13.32 8.97 2.02
C GLU A 50 -12.41 8.09 1.13
N ASN A 51 -11.60 8.71 0.28
CA ASN A 51 -10.69 7.99 -0.60
C ASN A 51 -9.54 7.36 0.21
N TYR A 52 -9.18 6.12 -0.12
CA TYR A 52 -8.08 5.41 0.53
C TYR A 52 -7.31 4.54 -0.45
N VAL A 53 -6.10 4.18 -0.06
CA VAL A 53 -5.27 3.19 -0.75
C VAL A 53 -5.25 1.89 0.02
N LEU A 54 -5.48 0.81 -0.70
CA LEU A 54 -5.28 -0.56 -0.26
C LEU A 54 -3.92 -1.05 -0.78
N ILE A 55 -3.09 -1.59 0.09
CA ILE A 55 -1.80 -2.19 -0.28
C ILE A 55 -1.81 -3.67 0.13
N ASP A 56 -1.64 -4.55 -0.85
CA ASP A 56 -1.47 -5.98 -0.61
C ASP A 56 -0.09 -6.23 -0.03
N LYS A 57 -0.01 -6.83 1.16
CA LYS A 57 1.29 -7.13 1.77
C LYS A 57 2.11 -8.06 0.87
N PRO A 58 3.41 -7.80 0.65
CA PRO A 58 4.25 -8.70 -0.12
C PRO A 58 4.29 -10.08 0.54
N GLN A 59 4.15 -11.13 -0.28
CA GLN A 59 4.09 -12.53 0.15
C GLN A 59 5.33 -12.99 0.95
N SER A 60 6.42 -12.22 0.92
CA SER A 60 7.66 -12.49 1.65
C SER A 60 7.59 -12.22 3.16
N SER A 61 6.44 -11.79 3.71
CA SER A 61 6.34 -11.38 5.12
C SER A 61 6.59 -12.45 6.20
N ASN A 62 6.91 -13.68 5.81
CA ASN A 62 7.58 -14.62 6.71
C ASN A 62 9.00 -14.14 7.11
N GLU A 63 9.63 -13.29 6.29
CA GLU A 63 10.82 -12.52 6.65
C GLU A 63 10.40 -11.28 7.46
N LYS A 64 10.17 -11.50 8.75
CA LYS A 64 10.30 -10.55 9.87
C LYS A 64 10.28 -9.03 9.55
N ARG A 65 9.29 -8.37 10.17
CA ARG A 65 9.26 -6.94 10.58
C ARG A 65 8.94 -5.91 9.49
N ILE A 66 7.71 -5.93 8.99
CA ILE A 66 7.04 -4.65 8.72
C ILE A 66 6.42 -4.22 10.06
N LYS A 67 7.11 -3.33 10.80
CA LYS A 67 6.54 -2.67 11.98
C LYS A 67 6.15 -1.27 11.52
N ILE A 68 4.86 -1.05 11.35
CA ILE A 68 4.31 0.28 11.12
C ILE A 68 4.37 0.98 12.48
N ILE A 69 5.14 2.07 12.56
CA ILE A 69 5.27 2.92 13.75
C ILE A 69 4.34 4.09 13.56
#